data_AF-A0A5C2H7F8-F1
#
_entry.id   AF-A0A5C2H7F8-F1
#
_cell.length_a   1.000
_cell.length_b   1.000
_cell.length_c   1.000
_cell.angle_alpha   90.00
_cell.angle_beta   90.00
_cell.angle_gamma   90.00
#
_symmetry.space_group_name_H-M   'P 1'
#
loop_
_entity.id
_entity.type
_entity.pdbx_description
1 polymer ?
#
loop_
_entity_poly.entity_id
_entity_poly.type
_entity_poly.pdbx_seq_one_letter_code
_entity_poly.pdbx_strand_id
1 'polypeptide(L)'
;MRKLSKINYLENDLNLPYSCPIKIHSRYTREQILSAFEQNTINKKSSSREGVLNMKDKNTELLFVTLEKTEDKYSPTTMYDDYAISEKLFHWQSQNSTKPDSIKGLSYINHQKNNKNIILFVRESNHNNEKKTMTYVCLGKCFYKSHYGAQPMSIIWELENEIPPFLWKNIAKMSVG
;
A
#
# COMPACT_ATOMS: atom_id res chain seq x y z
N MET A 1 -8.09 -32.17 25.72
CA MET A 1 -8.15 -30.70 25.88
C MET A 1 -7.08 -30.07 24.96
N ARG A 2 -7.44 -29.70 23.72
CA ARG A 2 -6.50 -29.13 22.75
C ARG A 2 -6.30 -27.64 23.07
N LYS A 3 -5.07 -27.22 23.41
CA LYS A 3 -4.68 -25.81 23.54
C LYS A 3 -4.82 -25.12 22.18
N LEU A 4 -5.78 -24.19 22.06
CA LEU A 4 -6.05 -23.39 20.86
C LEU A 4 -5.30 -22.04 20.86
N SER A 5 -4.13 -21.95 21.48
CA SER A 5 -3.36 -20.71 21.54
C SER A 5 -2.44 -20.53 20.33
N LYS A 6 -3.04 -20.30 19.14
CA LYS A 6 -2.37 -19.72 17.95
C LYS A 6 -3.41 -19.00 17.09
N ILE A 7 -4.07 -17.97 17.64
CA ILE A 7 -4.74 -16.96 16.81
C ILE A 7 -3.70 -15.85 16.61
N ASN A 8 -2.87 -16.01 15.59
CA ASN A 8 -1.96 -14.94 15.15
C ASN A 8 -2.77 -14.04 14.22
N TYR A 9 -3.01 -12.81 14.67
CA TYR A 9 -3.74 -11.72 14.02
C TYR A 9 -5.26 -11.72 14.21
N LEU A 10 -5.76 -10.74 14.98
CA LEU A 10 -7.17 -10.32 14.98
C LEU A 10 -7.40 -9.58 13.66
N GLU A 11 -8.32 -10.06 12.84
CA GLU A 11 -8.76 -9.34 11.65
C GLU A 11 -9.46 -8.05 12.08
N ASN A 12 -8.74 -6.93 12.00
CA ASN A 12 -9.28 -5.63 12.34
C ASN A 12 -9.95 -5.00 11.11
N ASP A 13 -11.06 -4.32 11.34
CA ASP A 13 -11.72 -3.53 10.31
C ASP A 13 -10.91 -2.30 9.93
N LEU A 14 -11.03 -1.88 8.66
CA LEU A 14 -10.57 -0.56 8.24
C LEU A 14 -11.47 0.52 8.87
N ASN A 15 -10.87 1.45 9.61
CA ASN A 15 -11.59 2.58 10.18
C ASN A 15 -11.89 3.66 9.11
N LEU A 16 -12.91 3.39 8.29
CA LEU A 16 -13.38 4.23 7.20
C LEU A 16 -14.79 4.77 7.50
N PRO A 17 -15.16 5.96 6.98
CA PRO A 17 -16.49 6.54 7.18
C PRO A 17 -17.59 5.87 6.33
N TYR A 18 -17.30 4.71 5.74
CA TYR A 18 -18.21 3.92 4.90
C TYR A 18 -17.91 2.43 5.07
N SER A 19 -18.89 1.58 4.75
CA SER A 19 -18.74 0.13 4.83
C SER A 19 -17.70 -0.37 3.82
N CYS A 20 -16.75 -1.17 4.28
CA CYS A 20 -15.76 -1.83 3.44
C CYS A 20 -15.43 -3.21 4.03
N PRO A 21 -15.57 -4.31 3.28
CA PRO A 21 -15.31 -5.66 3.79
C PRO A 21 -13.81 -6.01 3.86
N ILE A 22 -12.90 -5.08 3.54
CA ILE A 22 -11.45 -5.30 3.62
C ILE A 22 -11.00 -5.24 5.08
N LYS A 23 -10.32 -6.29 5.51
CA LYS A 23 -9.70 -6.41 6.82
C LYS A 23 -8.20 -6.12 6.74
N ILE A 24 -7.70 -5.51 7.80
CA ILE A 24 -6.28 -5.22 7.97
C ILE A 24 -5.52 -6.55 8.10
N HIS A 25 -4.41 -6.65 7.38
CA HIS A 25 -3.50 -7.79 7.26
C HIS A 25 -4.05 -9.06 6.62
N SER A 26 -5.27 -9.01 6.10
CA SER A 26 -5.82 -10.05 5.22
C SER A 26 -5.37 -9.84 3.77
N ARG A 27 -5.42 -10.93 2.98
CA ARG A 27 -4.97 -10.96 1.58
C ARG A 27 -6.14 -10.91 0.61
N TYR A 28 -5.99 -10.11 -0.44
CA TYR A 28 -7.01 -9.91 -1.47
C TYR A 28 -6.39 -9.82 -2.86
N THR A 29 -7.09 -10.33 -3.88
CA THR A 29 -6.75 -9.99 -5.27
C THR A 29 -7.04 -8.50 -5.52
N ARG A 30 -6.44 -7.95 -6.58
CA ARG A 30 -6.74 -6.57 -6.97
C ARG A 30 -8.23 -6.39 -7.25
N GLU A 31 -8.85 -7.37 -7.90
CA GLU A 31 -10.27 -7.37 -8.26
C GLU A 31 -11.15 -7.35 -7.00
N GLN A 32 -10.82 -8.17 -6.00
CA GLN A 32 -11.54 -8.17 -4.72
C GLN A 32 -11.45 -6.81 -4.03
N ILE A 33 -10.28 -6.18 -4.02
CA ILE A 33 -10.10 -4.82 -3.46
C ILE A 33 -10.98 -3.83 -4.22
N LEU A 34 -10.89 -3.79 -5.55
CA LEU A 34 -11.66 -2.86 -6.36
C LEU A 34 -13.17 -3.06 -6.21
N SER A 35 -13.65 -4.30 -6.08
CA SER A 35 -15.06 -4.60 -5.79
C SER A 35 -15.47 -4.16 -4.38
N ALA A 36 -14.61 -4.39 -3.38
CA ALA A 36 -14.87 -3.98 -2.00
C ALA A 36 -14.93 -2.46 -1.79
N PHE A 37 -14.29 -1.69 -2.68
CA PHE A 37 -14.36 -0.22 -2.72
C PHE A 37 -15.37 0.31 -3.76
N GLU A 38 -16.22 -0.56 -4.32
CA GLU A 38 -17.27 -0.22 -5.31
C GLU A 38 -16.73 0.39 -6.61
N GLN A 39 -15.46 0.12 -6.95
CA GLN A 39 -14.79 0.68 -8.13
C GLN A 39 -14.88 -0.23 -9.36
N ASN A 40 -15.14 -1.52 -9.16
CA ASN A 40 -15.49 -2.46 -10.22
C ASN A 40 -16.98 -2.80 -10.12
N THR A 41 -17.78 -2.31 -11.07
CA THR A 41 -19.16 -2.76 -11.29
C THR A 41 -19.22 -3.55 -12.60
N ILE A 42 -20.31 -4.31 -12.81
CA ILE A 42 -20.54 -5.10 -14.04
C ILE A 42 -20.35 -4.23 -15.31
N ASN A 43 -20.61 -2.91 -15.21
CA ASN A 43 -20.54 -1.96 -16.32
C ASN A 43 -19.32 -1.01 -16.27
N LYS A 44 -18.42 -1.12 -15.27
CA LYS A 44 -17.28 -0.21 -15.11
C LYS A 44 -16.05 -0.95 -14.59
N LYS A 45 -15.03 -1.12 -15.45
CA LYS A 45 -13.69 -1.53 -15.03
C LYS A 45 -12.88 -0.29 -14.69
N SER A 46 -12.35 -0.20 -13.46
CA SER A 46 -11.48 0.92 -13.10
C SER A 46 -10.19 0.88 -13.94
N SER A 47 -9.81 2.02 -14.53
CA SER A 47 -8.56 2.17 -15.28
C SER A 47 -7.38 2.43 -14.34
N SER A 48 -7.16 1.55 -13.35
CA SER A 48 -6.02 1.71 -12.45
C SER A 48 -4.75 1.22 -13.15
N ARG A 49 -4.04 2.13 -13.85
CA ARG A 49 -2.84 1.80 -14.62
C ARG A 49 -1.52 2.08 -13.88
N GLU A 50 -1.53 2.84 -12.78
CA GLU A 50 -0.30 3.41 -12.20
C GLU A 50 -0.14 3.12 -10.70
N GLY A 51 -0.52 1.94 -10.23
CA GLY A 51 -0.32 1.53 -8.83
C GLY A 51 -1.12 2.34 -7.79
N VAL A 52 -1.93 3.32 -8.22
CA VAL A 52 -2.74 4.16 -7.33
C VAL A 52 -4.15 4.31 -7.87
N LEU A 53 -5.13 4.41 -6.98
CA LEU A 53 -6.52 4.67 -7.30
C LEU A 53 -7.11 5.74 -6.39
N ASN A 54 -7.38 6.91 -6.93
CA ASN A 54 -8.01 8.02 -6.21
C ASN A 54 -9.53 8.00 -6.40
N MET A 55 -10.28 7.78 -5.31
CA MET A 55 -11.74 7.76 -5.28
C MET A 55 -12.24 9.07 -4.69
N LYS A 56 -12.56 10.03 -5.56
CA LYS A 56 -12.97 11.38 -5.15
C LYS A 56 -14.28 11.37 -4.36
N ASP A 57 -15.22 10.49 -4.70
CA ASP A 57 -16.52 10.31 -4.04
C ASP A 57 -16.39 9.86 -2.58
N LYS A 58 -15.39 9.01 -2.30
CA LYS A 58 -15.10 8.46 -0.95
C LYS A 58 -13.99 9.20 -0.22
N ASN A 59 -13.45 10.27 -0.81
CA ASN A 59 -12.25 10.98 -0.35
C ASN A 59 -11.14 10.03 0.12
N THR A 60 -10.88 8.99 -0.69
CA THR A 60 -9.96 7.90 -0.31
C THR A 60 -9.10 7.52 -1.49
N GLU A 61 -7.81 7.31 -1.25
CA GLU A 61 -6.84 6.89 -2.25
C GLU A 61 -6.17 5.59 -1.83
N LEU A 62 -6.15 4.62 -2.75
CA LEU A 62 -5.55 3.32 -2.54
C LEU A 62 -4.16 3.31 -3.19
N LEU A 63 -3.15 2.93 -2.42
CA LEU A 63 -1.78 2.73 -2.88
C LEU A 63 -1.54 1.22 -3.01
N PHE A 64 -1.07 0.79 -4.18
CA PHE A 64 -0.74 -0.60 -4.48
C PHE A 64 0.75 -0.70 -4.77
N VAL A 65 1.46 -1.36 -3.86
CA VAL A 65 2.92 -1.47 -3.87
C VAL A 65 3.33 -2.92 -4.09
N THR A 66 4.38 -3.12 -4.90
CA THR A 66 5.07 -4.40 -5.05
C THR A 66 6.46 -4.23 -4.46
N LEU A 67 6.83 -5.04 -3.47
CA LEU A 67 8.07 -4.89 -2.71
C LEU A 67 9.30 -5.45 -3.45
N GLU A 68 9.09 -6.28 -4.47
CA GLU A 68 10.14 -6.90 -5.28
C GLU A 68 11.13 -5.87 -5.84
N LYS A 69 12.41 -6.09 -5.56
CA LYS A 69 13.50 -5.32 -6.16
C LYS A 69 13.50 -5.58 -7.66
N THR A 70 13.29 -4.56 -8.47
CA THR A 70 13.67 -4.66 -9.89
C THR A 70 15.18 -4.51 -9.98
N GLU A 71 15.90 -5.63 -10.10
CA GLU A 71 17.35 -5.63 -10.36
C GLU A 71 17.70 -4.95 -11.70
N ASP A 72 16.75 -4.85 -12.63
CA ASP A 72 16.95 -4.41 -14.01
C ASP A 72 17.10 -2.88 -14.23
N LYS A 73 17.34 -2.08 -13.18
CA LYS A 73 17.63 -0.64 -13.34
C LYS A 73 18.90 -0.24 -12.60
N TYR A 74 20.00 -0.31 -13.33
CA TYR A 74 21.36 0.08 -12.93
C TYR A 74 21.44 1.51 -12.38
N SER A 75 21.55 1.63 -11.05
CA SER A 75 22.44 2.56 -10.35
C SER A 75 22.60 2.11 -8.89
N PRO A 76 23.83 1.87 -8.37
CA PRO A 76 24.07 1.44 -6.98
C PRO A 76 23.56 2.41 -5.90
N THR A 77 23.16 3.62 -6.28
CA THR A 77 22.72 4.70 -5.38
C THR A 77 21.21 4.91 -5.34
N THR A 78 20.43 4.16 -6.13
CA THR A 78 18.99 4.43 -6.34
C THR A 78 18.13 3.16 -6.29
N MET A 79 18.44 2.22 -5.40
CA MET A 79 17.53 1.11 -5.13
C MET A 79 16.64 1.43 -3.93
N TYR A 80 15.40 0.95 -4.01
CA TYR A 80 14.25 1.11 -3.08
C TYR A 80 13.31 2.30 -3.37
N ASP A 81 12.43 2.17 -4.37
CA ASP A 81 11.34 3.13 -4.56
C ASP A 81 10.25 2.97 -3.49
N ASP A 82 9.94 1.73 -3.06
CA ASP A 82 8.94 1.46 -2.01
C ASP A 82 9.44 0.39 -1.02
N TYR A 83 9.46 0.68 0.29
CA TYR A 83 9.97 -0.25 1.31
C TYR A 83 9.49 0.09 2.73
N ALA A 84 9.46 -0.92 3.60
CA ALA A 84 9.26 -0.71 5.03
C ALA A 84 10.54 -0.20 5.70
N ILE A 85 10.47 0.96 6.37
CA ILE A 85 11.57 1.54 7.16
C ILE A 85 11.59 0.94 8.57
N SER A 86 10.42 0.76 9.16
CA SER A 86 10.22 0.14 10.48
C SER A 86 8.80 -0.43 10.56
N GLU A 87 8.44 -1.05 11.68
CA GLU A 87 7.10 -1.64 11.89
C GLU A 87 5.94 -0.67 11.64
N LYS A 88 6.17 0.64 11.77
CA LYS A 88 5.16 1.68 11.49
C LYS A 88 5.52 2.66 10.40
N LEU A 89 6.72 2.60 9.82
CA LEU A 89 7.14 3.57 8.81
C LEU A 89 7.34 2.90 7.47
N PHE A 90 6.75 3.48 6.43
CA PHE A 90 6.81 2.98 5.07
C PHE A 90 7.25 4.09 4.11
N HIS A 91 8.29 3.84 3.35
CA HIS A 91 8.71 4.69 2.25
C HIS A 91 7.91 4.36 1.01
N TRP A 92 7.34 5.37 0.37
CA TRP A 92 6.63 5.24 -0.90
C TRP A 92 7.06 6.33 -1.89
N GLN A 93 7.33 5.96 -3.13
CA GLN A 93 7.61 6.91 -4.20
C GLN A 93 6.36 7.14 -5.08
N SER A 94 6.05 8.41 -5.30
CA SER A 94 4.95 8.81 -6.17
C SER A 94 5.26 8.58 -7.65
N GLN A 95 4.23 8.67 -8.51
CA GLN A 95 4.46 8.59 -9.96
C GLN A 95 5.34 9.75 -10.44
N ASN A 96 6.14 9.50 -11.48
CA ASN A 96 7.18 10.38 -12.06
C ASN A 96 6.80 11.84 -12.34
N SER A 97 5.51 12.22 -12.34
CA SER A 97 5.05 13.60 -12.56
C SER A 97 4.64 14.33 -11.27
N THR A 98 4.59 13.63 -10.14
CA THR A 98 4.08 14.19 -8.89
C THR A 98 5.14 15.00 -8.18
N LYS A 99 4.88 16.30 -8.03
CA LYS A 99 5.70 17.24 -7.27
C LYS A 99 5.06 17.63 -5.94
N PRO A 100 5.83 17.95 -4.88
CA PRO A 100 5.28 18.39 -3.59
C PRO A 100 4.33 19.58 -3.69
N ASP A 101 4.59 20.51 -4.61
CA ASP A 101 3.81 21.72 -4.87
C ASP A 101 2.66 21.52 -5.86
N SER A 102 2.58 20.36 -6.52
CA SER A 102 1.48 20.03 -7.43
C SER A 102 0.18 19.74 -6.67
N ILE A 103 -0.97 19.84 -7.35
CA ILE A 103 -2.28 19.49 -6.77
C ILE A 103 -2.27 18.08 -6.15
N LYS A 104 -1.59 17.12 -6.79
CA LYS A 104 -1.50 15.74 -6.31
C LYS A 104 -0.57 15.61 -5.09
N GLY A 105 0.61 16.23 -5.13
CA GLY A 105 1.54 16.25 -3.98
C GLY A 105 0.94 16.93 -2.76
N LEU A 106 0.31 18.09 -2.95
CA LEU A 106 -0.42 18.80 -1.88
C LEU A 106 -1.60 17.98 -1.35
N SER A 107 -2.23 17.14 -2.18
CA SER A 107 -3.28 16.23 -1.73
C SER A 107 -2.73 15.15 -0.78
N TYR A 108 -1.51 14.67 -0.98
CA TYR A 108 -0.84 13.77 -0.04
C TYR A 108 -0.40 14.50 1.23
N ILE A 109 0.28 15.65 1.11
CA ILE A 109 0.81 16.41 2.27
C ILE A 109 -0.32 16.86 3.19
N ASN A 110 -1.43 17.32 2.63
CA ASN A 110 -2.56 17.84 3.40
C ASN A 110 -3.68 16.81 3.61
N HIS A 111 -3.42 15.52 3.36
CA HIS A 111 -4.49 14.51 3.37
C HIS A 111 -5.22 14.46 4.72
N GLN A 112 -4.50 14.56 5.84
CA GLN A 112 -5.09 14.59 7.18
C GLN A 112 -5.99 15.81 7.38
N LYS A 113 -5.53 17.01 6.98
CA LYS A 113 -6.32 18.24 7.06
C LYS A 113 -7.60 18.17 6.21
N ASN A 114 -7.53 17.46 5.10
CA ASN A 114 -8.62 17.29 4.15
C ASN A 114 -9.47 16.04 4.43
N ASN A 115 -9.25 15.35 5.56
CA ASN A 115 -9.92 14.08 5.91
C ASN A 115 -9.86 13.02 4.79
N LYS A 116 -8.79 13.05 3.99
CA LYS A 116 -8.56 12.10 2.91
C LYS A 116 -7.88 10.87 3.46
N ASN A 117 -8.48 9.70 3.24
CA ASN A 117 -7.88 8.43 3.65
C ASN A 117 -6.87 7.96 2.61
N ILE A 118 -5.69 7.53 3.08
CA ILE A 118 -4.67 6.88 2.26
C ILE A 118 -4.56 5.44 2.76
N ILE A 119 -4.84 4.45 1.91
CA ILE A 119 -4.83 3.03 2.27
C ILE A 119 -3.74 2.31 1.51
N LEU A 120 -2.86 1.60 2.22
CA LEU A 120 -1.74 0.90 1.63
C LEU A 120 -2.01 -0.59 1.47
N PHE A 121 -1.79 -1.08 0.25
CA PHE A 121 -1.83 -2.49 -0.12
C PHE A 121 -0.46 -2.88 -0.67
N VAL A 122 0.10 -3.94 -0.12
CA VAL A 122 1.45 -4.41 -0.49
C VAL A 122 1.41 -5.86 -0.94
N ARG A 123 2.28 -6.23 -1.87
CA ARG A 123 2.58 -7.62 -2.20
C ARG A 123 4.07 -7.80 -2.35
N GLU A 124 4.55 -9.00 -2.08
CA GLU A 124 5.98 -9.30 -2.14
C GLU A 124 6.54 -9.25 -3.55
N SER A 125 5.81 -9.77 -4.54
CA SER A 125 6.21 -9.85 -5.95
C SER A 125 4.99 -9.75 -6.87
N ASN A 126 5.22 -9.62 -8.18
CA ASN A 126 4.11 -9.69 -9.14
C ASN A 126 3.49 -11.09 -9.21
N HIS A 127 4.34 -12.10 -9.21
CA HIS A 127 3.97 -13.51 -9.36
C HIS A 127 4.69 -14.37 -8.33
N ASN A 128 4.05 -15.47 -7.92
CA ASN A 128 4.70 -16.49 -7.11
C ASN A 128 5.57 -17.43 -7.97
N ASN A 129 6.22 -18.41 -7.34
CA ASN A 129 7.06 -19.42 -8.01
C ASN A 129 6.30 -20.25 -9.08
N GLU A 130 4.97 -20.29 -9.02
CA GLU A 130 4.10 -20.97 -9.99
C GLU A 130 3.57 -20.02 -11.09
N LYS A 131 4.14 -18.81 -11.22
CA LYS A 131 3.73 -17.75 -12.14
C LYS A 131 2.28 -17.26 -11.94
N LYS A 132 1.67 -17.51 -10.78
CA LYS A 132 0.34 -16.97 -10.42
C LYS A 132 0.49 -15.58 -9.84
N THR A 133 -0.41 -14.67 -10.24
CA THR A 133 -0.47 -13.31 -9.70
C THR A 133 -0.62 -13.34 -8.17
N MET A 134 0.28 -12.63 -7.49
CA MET A 134 0.25 -12.51 -6.03
C MET A 134 -0.87 -11.58 -5.57
N THR A 135 -1.50 -11.94 -4.45
CA THR A 135 -2.49 -11.10 -3.75
C THR A 135 -1.81 -10.03 -2.89
N TYR A 136 -2.54 -8.95 -2.65
CA TYR A 136 -2.10 -7.86 -1.79
C TYR A 136 -2.53 -8.09 -0.35
N VAL A 137 -1.65 -7.76 0.59
CA VAL A 137 -1.94 -7.60 2.02
C VAL A 137 -2.37 -6.15 2.25
N CYS A 138 -3.49 -5.95 2.97
CA CYS A 138 -3.88 -4.61 3.41
C CYS A 138 -3.08 -4.20 4.66
N LEU A 139 -2.30 -3.11 4.60
CA LEU A 139 -1.59 -2.56 5.77
C LEU A 139 -2.41 -1.49 6.52
N GLY A 140 -3.59 -1.15 6.00
CA GLY A 140 -4.48 -0.17 6.63
C GLY A 140 -4.17 1.27 6.24
N LYS A 141 -4.63 2.20 7.10
CA LYS A 141 -4.49 3.64 6.90
C LYS A 141 -3.06 4.09 7.11
N CYS A 142 -2.66 5.07 6.29
CA CYS A 142 -1.38 5.74 6.33
C CYS A 142 -1.57 7.22 6.64
N PHE A 143 -0.61 7.78 7.39
CA PHE A 143 -0.55 9.18 7.77
C PHE A 143 0.74 9.80 7.27
N TYR A 144 0.65 10.97 6.67
CA TYR A 144 1.80 11.67 6.12
C TYR A 144 2.76 12.05 7.26
N LYS A 145 4.02 11.64 7.16
CA LYS A 145 5.07 11.98 8.13
C LYS A 145 6.01 13.05 7.59
N SER A 146 6.60 12.79 6.43
CA SER A 146 7.55 13.67 5.76
C SER A 146 7.66 13.32 4.28
N HIS A 147 8.36 14.16 3.53
CA HIS A 147 8.73 13.88 2.15
C HIS A 147 10.11 14.44 1.80
N TYR A 148 10.65 13.96 0.70
CA TYR A 148 11.82 14.52 0.04
C TYR A 148 11.77 14.21 -1.46
N GLY A 149 12.72 14.76 -2.22
CA GLY A 149 12.68 14.70 -3.67
C GLY A 149 11.57 15.59 -4.24
N ALA A 150 11.57 15.74 -5.56
CA ALA A 150 10.68 16.66 -6.25
C ALA A 150 9.91 16.00 -7.38
N GLN A 151 10.55 15.19 -8.23
CA GLN A 151 9.88 14.57 -9.37
C GLN A 151 10.58 13.25 -9.74
N PRO A 152 10.12 12.10 -9.24
CA PRO A 152 8.99 11.93 -8.31
C PRO A 152 9.29 12.38 -6.87
N MET A 153 8.23 12.72 -6.15
CA MET A 153 8.24 12.94 -4.70
C MET A 153 8.29 11.60 -3.95
N SER A 154 9.13 11.50 -2.93
CA SER A 154 9.21 10.37 -2.00
C SER A 154 8.54 10.75 -0.68
N ILE A 155 7.68 9.88 -0.15
CA ILE A 155 6.87 10.14 1.05
C ILE A 155 7.15 9.07 2.10
N ILE A 156 7.34 9.51 3.33
CA ILE A 156 7.33 8.62 4.50
C ILE A 156 5.91 8.62 5.07
N TRP A 157 5.29 7.44 5.03
CA TRP A 157 4.00 7.16 5.64
C TRP A 157 4.18 6.54 7.02
N GLU A 158 3.42 7.03 8.00
CA GLU A 158 3.22 6.40 9.30
C GLU A 158 1.95 5.54 9.26
N LEU A 159 2.08 4.26 9.52
CA LEU A 159 0.97 3.29 9.48
C LEU A 159 0.15 3.35 10.77
N GLU A 160 -1.17 3.27 10.64
CA GLU A 160 -2.09 3.16 11.77
C GLU A 160 -1.85 1.86 12.58
N ASN A 161 -1.49 0.78 11.89
CA ASN A 161 -1.25 -0.53 12.47
C ASN A 161 0.16 -1.02 12.07
N GLU A 162 0.81 -1.75 12.97
CA GLU A 162 2.14 -2.31 12.71
C GLU A 162 2.12 -3.36 11.61
N ILE A 163 3.13 -3.30 10.73
CA ILE A 163 3.36 -4.29 9.70
C ILE A 163 3.44 -5.68 10.34
N PRO A 164 2.66 -6.65 9.85
CA PRO A 164 2.55 -7.94 10.51
C PRO A 164 3.86 -8.74 10.35
N PRO A 165 4.29 -9.50 11.37
CA PRO A 165 5.58 -10.20 11.36
C PRO A 165 5.80 -11.15 10.18
N PHE A 166 4.73 -11.70 9.59
CA PHE A 166 4.85 -12.58 8.43
C PHE A 166 5.36 -11.85 7.19
N LEU A 167 5.09 -10.55 7.06
CA LEU A 167 5.52 -9.74 5.94
C LEU A 167 7.00 -9.32 6.11
N TRP A 168 7.44 -9.06 7.36
CA TRP A 168 8.84 -8.80 7.69
C TRP A 168 9.79 -9.92 7.31
N LYS A 169 9.38 -11.18 7.50
CA LYS A 169 10.21 -12.34 7.08
C LYS A 169 10.48 -12.34 5.58
N ASN A 170 9.58 -11.78 4.79
CA ASN A 170 9.74 -11.68 3.34
C ASN A 170 10.54 -10.43 2.97
N ILE A 171 10.27 -9.29 3.62
CA ILE A 171 11.01 -8.03 3.43
C ILE A 171 12.51 -8.18 3.81
N ALA A 172 12.82 -8.81 4.94
CA ALA A 172 14.19 -9.02 5.42
C ALA A 172 14.97 -10.06 4.60
N LYS A 173 14.28 -11.06 4.01
CA LYS A 173 14.93 -11.96 3.04
C LYS A 173 15.35 -11.24 1.77
N MET A 174 14.66 -10.16 1.41
CA MET A 174 14.97 -9.35 0.23
C MET A 174 16.06 -8.31 0.50
N SER A 175 16.40 -8.03 1.77
CA SER A 175 17.52 -7.15 2.15
C SER A 175 18.86 -7.89 2.25
N VAL A 176 18.86 -9.22 2.28
CA VAL A 176 20.06 -10.09 2.31
C VAL A 176 20.13 -10.85 0.98
N GLY A 177 20.55 -10.14 -0.06
CA GLY A 177 20.71 -10.64 -1.43
C GLY A 177 21.49 -9.61 -2.23
#